data_AF-A0AAU3UPG5-F1
#
_entry.id   AF-A0AAU3UPG5-F1
#
_cell.length_a   1.000
_cell.length_b   1.000
_cell.length_c   1.000
_cell.angle_alpha   90.00
_cell.angle_beta   90.00
_cell.angle_gamma   90.00
#
_symmetry.space_group_name_H-M   'P 1'
#
loop_
_entity.id
_entity.type
_entity.pdbx_description
1 polymer ?
#
loop_
_entity_poly.entity_id
_entity_poly.type
_entity_poly.pdbx_seq_one_letter_code
_entity_poly.pdbx_strand_id
1 'polypeptide(L)'
;MTPRELFFQLGADGRRRVHLSLCADALPVWIGYVRGRSAVLRYRDSVVWMRHDVDVELPGDALRSACAGVDLTDVGERYLEPICALQDDDLAFPDPIEFAYYAMYNCFRRYASGDDIDDWVIVNQALSAHHVDEAASRLSRAIEEFGHTTSDEPHTGES
;
A
#
# COMPACT_ATOMS: atom_id res chain seq x y z
N MET A 1 -24.13 -9.41 -0.87
CA MET A 1 -23.23 -8.34 -1.34
C MET A 1 -21.81 -8.76 -0.98
N THR A 2 -20.88 -8.70 -1.92
CA THR A 2 -19.49 -9.10 -1.70
C THR A 2 -18.71 -7.95 -1.03
N PRO A 3 -17.61 -8.23 -0.30
CA PRO A 3 -16.77 -7.17 0.28
C PRO A 3 -16.24 -6.19 -0.77
N ARG A 4 -15.99 -6.67 -2.00
CA ARG A 4 -15.62 -5.83 -3.15
C ARG A 4 -16.73 -4.84 -3.52
N GLU A 5 -17.98 -5.30 -3.60
CA GLU A 5 -19.12 -4.41 -3.90
C GLU A 5 -19.32 -3.36 -2.82
N LEU A 6 -19.18 -3.74 -1.55
CA LEU A 6 -19.26 -2.83 -0.42
C LEU A 6 -18.18 -1.74 -0.49
N PHE A 7 -16.94 -2.13 -0.82
CA PHE A 7 -15.84 -1.19 -0.99
C PHE A 7 -16.14 -0.12 -2.05
N PHE A 8 -16.69 -0.50 -3.20
CA PHE A 8 -17.01 0.47 -4.27
C PHE A 8 -18.21 1.37 -3.96
N GLN A 9 -19.04 1.00 -2.99
CA GLN A 9 -20.12 1.88 -2.50
C GLN A 9 -19.62 2.95 -1.53
N LEU A 10 -18.39 2.82 -1.01
CA LEU A 10 -17.79 3.85 -0.17
C LEU A 10 -17.53 5.12 -0.99
N GLY A 11 -17.67 6.29 -0.36
CA GLY A 11 -17.17 7.56 -0.89
C GLY A 11 -15.64 7.60 -0.96
N ALA A 12 -15.07 8.63 -1.62
CA ALA A 12 -13.62 8.76 -1.81
C ALA A 12 -12.84 8.70 -0.49
N ASP A 13 -13.32 9.36 0.56
CA ASP A 13 -12.70 9.33 1.89
C ASP A 13 -12.75 7.94 2.54
N GLY A 14 -13.86 7.23 2.37
CA GLY A 14 -14.01 5.85 2.85
C GLY A 14 -13.03 4.91 2.16
N ARG A 15 -12.91 5.00 0.83
CA ARG A 15 -11.95 4.22 0.05
C ARG A 15 -10.51 4.53 0.46
N ARG A 16 -10.17 5.80 0.68
CA ARG A 16 -8.86 6.22 1.20
C ARG A 16 -8.54 5.56 2.54
N ARG A 17 -9.47 5.60 3.49
CA ARG A 17 -9.26 4.98 4.81
C ARG A 17 -9.06 3.46 4.72
N VAL A 18 -9.86 2.78 3.89
CA VAL A 18 -9.68 1.35 3.65
C VAL A 18 -8.31 1.05 3.03
N HIS A 19 -7.87 1.79 2.02
CA HIS A 19 -6.53 1.61 1.46
C HIS A 19 -5.42 1.78 2.50
N LEU A 20 -5.45 2.88 3.26
CA LEU A 20 -4.44 3.14 4.28
C LEU A 20 -4.41 2.05 5.35
N SER A 21 -5.59 1.56 5.79
CA SER A 21 -5.70 0.46 6.74
C SER A 21 -5.15 -0.85 6.19
N LEU A 22 -5.51 -1.22 4.96
CA LEU A 22 -4.98 -2.44 4.33
C LEU A 22 -3.47 -2.37 4.09
N CYS A 23 -2.94 -1.22 3.67
CA CYS A 23 -1.49 -1.02 3.55
C CYS A 23 -0.77 -1.07 4.91
N ALA A 24 -1.39 -0.52 5.97
CA ALA A 24 -0.87 -0.64 7.32
C ALA A 24 -0.85 -2.09 7.82
N ASP A 25 -1.86 -2.88 7.47
CA ASP A 25 -1.95 -4.32 7.76
C ASP A 25 -0.90 -5.14 6.96
N ALA A 26 -0.58 -4.72 5.74
CA ALA A 26 0.40 -5.39 4.87
C ALA A 26 1.86 -5.05 5.22
N LEU A 27 2.14 -3.86 5.75
CA LEU A 27 3.50 -3.42 6.10
C LEU A 27 4.25 -4.37 7.06
N PRO A 28 3.62 -4.97 8.10
CA PRO A 28 4.25 -5.99 8.93
C PRO A 28 4.79 -7.20 8.16
N VAL A 29 4.19 -7.57 7.01
CA VAL A 29 4.68 -8.66 6.16
C VAL A 29 6.05 -8.31 5.58
N TRP A 30 6.20 -7.08 5.05
CA TRP A 30 7.48 -6.54 4.60
C TRP A 30 8.52 -6.48 5.73
N ILE A 31 8.15 -5.89 6.87
CA ILE A 31 9.05 -5.75 8.02
C ILE A 31 9.51 -7.13 8.53
N GLY A 32 8.60 -8.09 8.60
CA GLY A 32 8.91 -9.46 9.01
C GLY A 32 9.91 -10.13 8.07
N TYR A 33 9.74 -9.96 6.76
CA TYR A 33 10.66 -10.48 5.75
C TYR A 33 12.07 -9.87 5.87
N VAL A 34 12.16 -8.54 6.01
CA VAL A 34 13.45 -7.85 6.18
C VAL A 34 14.15 -8.32 7.45
N ARG A 35 13.43 -8.36 8.59
CA ARG A 35 14.00 -8.80 9.88
C ARG A 35 14.43 -10.26 9.89
N GLY A 36 13.77 -11.11 9.10
CA GLY A 36 14.14 -12.52 8.95
C GLY A 36 15.41 -12.75 8.14
N ARG A 37 15.92 -11.72 7.44
CA ARG A 37 17.15 -11.79 6.66
C ARG A 37 18.36 -11.41 7.52
N SER A 38 19.42 -12.21 7.44
CA SER A 38 20.69 -11.95 8.10
C SER A 38 21.63 -11.03 7.29
N ALA A 39 21.32 -10.77 6.03
CA ALA A 39 22.13 -9.99 5.11
C ALA A 39 21.33 -8.83 4.50
N VAL A 40 22.04 -7.76 4.16
CA VAL A 40 21.50 -6.62 3.41
C VAL A 40 20.90 -7.13 2.09
N LEU A 41 19.68 -6.71 1.80
CA LEU A 41 19.02 -6.99 0.54
C LEU A 41 19.70 -6.19 -0.57
N ARG A 42 20.15 -6.88 -1.61
CA ARG A 42 20.89 -6.30 -2.72
C ARG A 42 20.37 -6.80 -4.05
N TYR A 43 20.42 -5.93 -5.03
CA TYR A 43 20.19 -6.27 -6.43
C TYR A 43 21.27 -5.63 -7.30
N ARG A 44 21.29 -6.03 -8.57
CA ARG A 44 22.24 -5.51 -9.55
C ARG A 44 21.45 -5.13 -10.78
N ASP A 45 21.52 -3.86 -11.16
CA ASP A 45 21.00 -3.38 -12.42
C ASP A 45 21.76 -4.09 -13.56
N SER A 46 21.03 -4.73 -14.48
CA SER A 46 21.58 -5.51 -15.59
C SER A 46 22.14 -4.63 -16.73
N VAL A 47 21.70 -3.38 -16.83
CA VAL A 47 22.09 -2.41 -17.85
C VAL A 47 23.44 -1.77 -17.51
N VAL A 48 23.56 -1.22 -16.29
CA VAL A 48 24.77 -0.50 -15.85
C VAL A 48 25.65 -1.33 -14.92
N TRP A 49 25.21 -2.54 -14.56
CA TRP A 49 25.94 -3.49 -13.71
C TRP A 49 26.26 -2.97 -12.30
N MET A 50 25.61 -1.89 -11.87
CA MET A 50 25.75 -1.28 -10.55
C MET A 50 25.05 -2.12 -9.50
N ARG A 51 25.63 -2.20 -8.29
CA ARG A 51 25.02 -2.89 -7.15
C ARG A 51 24.30 -1.87 -6.28
N HIS A 52 23.07 -2.19 -5.94
CA HIS A 52 22.20 -1.35 -5.13
C HIS A 52 21.82 -2.11 -3.86
N ASP A 53 21.74 -1.39 -2.75
CA ASP A 53 21.14 -1.88 -1.52
C ASP A 53 19.66 -1.48 -1.54
N VAL A 54 18.77 -2.43 -1.20
CA VAL A 54 17.34 -2.15 -1.09
C VAL A 54 17.12 -1.30 0.16
N ASP A 55 16.47 -0.15 -0.02
CA ASP A 55 16.03 0.69 1.08
C ASP A 55 14.87 0.03 1.83
N VAL A 56 15.19 -0.53 3.01
CA VAL A 56 14.23 -1.32 3.78
C VAL A 56 13.16 -0.49 4.49
N GLU A 57 13.43 0.80 4.70
CA GLU A 57 12.49 1.73 5.36
C GLU A 57 11.51 2.33 4.36
N LEU A 58 11.84 2.27 3.06
CA LEU A 58 11.08 2.90 1.99
C LEU A 58 9.56 2.57 1.99
N PRO A 59 9.10 1.31 2.15
CA PRO A 59 7.66 1.03 2.27
C PRO A 59 6.99 1.68 3.48
N GLY A 60 7.70 1.78 4.61
CA GLY A 60 7.21 2.48 5.79
C GLY A 60 7.10 3.99 5.56
N ASP A 61 8.09 4.57 4.88
CA ASP A 61 8.11 5.99 4.52
C ASP A 61 7.00 6.34 3.52
N ALA A 62 6.72 5.43 2.57
CA ALA A 62 5.63 5.53 1.62
C ALA A 62 4.27 5.62 2.30
N LEU A 63 4.02 4.71 3.25
CA LEU A 63 2.76 4.70 3.99
C LEU A 63 2.59 5.98 4.82
N ARG A 64 3.65 6.46 5.48
CA ARG A 64 3.59 7.72 6.23
C ARG A 64 3.28 8.92 5.32
N SER A 65 3.89 8.96 4.14
CA SER A 65 3.65 10.00 3.13
C SER A 65 2.21 9.92 2.59
N ALA A 66 1.69 8.72 2.31
CA ALA A 66 0.30 8.51 1.89
C ALA A 66 -0.72 8.96 2.97
N CYS A 67 -0.43 8.68 4.24
CA CYS A 67 -1.22 9.15 5.37
C CYS A 67 -1.23 10.68 5.47
N ALA A 68 -0.07 11.31 5.31
CA ALA A 68 0.09 12.77 5.34
C ALA A 68 -0.47 13.47 4.08
N GLY A 69 -0.62 12.75 2.98
CA GLY A 69 -1.05 13.29 1.69
C GLY A 69 0.03 14.13 0.98
N VAL A 70 1.30 13.96 1.36
CA VAL A 70 2.45 14.69 0.82
C VAL A 70 3.69 13.79 0.89
N ASP A 71 4.62 13.96 -0.05
CA ASP A 71 5.92 13.29 0.00
C ASP A 71 6.79 13.89 1.11
N LEU A 72 7.05 13.13 2.17
CA LEU A 72 7.75 13.61 3.36
C LEU A 72 9.27 13.39 3.32
N THR A 73 9.74 12.42 2.53
CA THR A 73 11.13 11.93 2.58
C THR A 73 11.63 11.52 1.20
N ASP A 74 11.25 12.29 0.19
CA ASP A 74 11.59 12.09 -1.22
C ASP A 74 11.32 10.64 -1.67
N VAL A 75 10.20 10.08 -1.19
CA VAL A 75 9.75 8.72 -1.44
C VAL A 75 9.59 8.48 -2.93
N GLY A 76 9.06 9.47 -3.66
CA GLY A 76 8.89 9.39 -5.09
C GLY A 76 10.20 9.12 -5.83
N GLU A 77 11.27 9.84 -5.46
CA GLU A 77 12.60 9.66 -6.06
C GLU A 77 13.22 8.32 -5.63
N ARG A 78 13.11 7.97 -4.35
CA ARG A 78 13.67 6.73 -3.78
C ARG A 78 13.04 5.46 -4.36
N TYR A 79 11.79 5.51 -4.82
CA TYR A 79 11.13 4.38 -5.46
C TYR A 79 11.47 4.18 -6.94
N LEU A 80 12.02 5.19 -7.64
CA LEU A 80 12.25 5.10 -9.09
C LEU A 80 13.06 3.87 -9.45
N GLU A 81 14.24 3.76 -8.85
CA GLU A 81 15.18 2.69 -9.11
C GLU A 81 14.65 1.29 -8.72
N PRO A 82 14.17 1.03 -7.50
CA PRO A 82 13.71 -0.30 -7.13
C PRO A 82 12.46 -0.74 -7.89
N ILE A 83 11.59 0.18 -8.34
CA ILE A 83 10.44 -0.16 -9.18
C ILE A 83 10.90 -0.56 -10.59
N CYS A 84 11.84 0.17 -11.18
CA CYS A 84 12.45 -0.23 -12.46
C CYS A 84 13.12 -1.60 -12.34
N ALA A 85 13.90 -1.83 -11.28
CA ALA A 85 14.55 -3.11 -11.05
C ALA A 85 13.57 -4.27 -10.87
N LEU A 86 12.42 -4.06 -10.23
CA LEU A 86 11.35 -5.06 -10.14
C LEU A 86 10.69 -5.35 -11.50
N GLN A 87 10.58 -4.35 -12.37
CA GLN A 87 9.99 -4.49 -13.71
C GLN A 87 10.94 -5.16 -14.70
N ASP A 88 12.24 -4.96 -14.53
CA ASP A 88 13.30 -5.51 -15.37
C ASP A 88 13.81 -6.88 -14.89
N ASP A 89 13.17 -7.48 -13.87
CA ASP A 89 13.57 -8.73 -13.20
C ASP A 89 14.97 -8.69 -12.54
N ASP A 90 15.55 -7.50 -12.34
CA ASP A 90 16.83 -7.29 -11.67
C ASP A 90 16.73 -7.37 -10.14
N LEU A 91 15.54 -7.07 -9.61
CA LEU A 91 15.14 -7.26 -8.23
C LEU A 91 13.91 -8.16 -8.19
N ALA A 92 13.92 -9.17 -7.33
CA ALA A 92 12.77 -10.06 -7.15
C ALA A 92 12.54 -10.32 -5.67
N PHE A 93 11.26 -10.29 -5.27
CA PHE A 93 10.83 -10.72 -3.94
C PHE A 93 9.91 -11.93 -4.06
N PRO A 94 9.73 -12.71 -2.98
CA PRO A 94 8.62 -13.67 -2.94
C PRO A 94 7.29 -12.92 -3.11
N ASP A 95 6.34 -13.50 -3.84
CA ASP A 95 5.10 -12.81 -4.25
C ASP A 95 4.40 -12.03 -3.12
N PRO A 96 4.19 -12.58 -1.89
CA PRO A 96 3.51 -11.82 -0.84
C PRO A 96 4.27 -10.56 -0.41
N ILE A 97 5.60 -10.60 -0.50
CA ILE A 97 6.49 -9.50 -0.16
C ILE A 97 6.47 -8.44 -1.27
N GLU A 98 6.49 -8.89 -2.53
CA GLU A 98 6.37 -8.02 -3.69
C GLU A 98 5.02 -7.29 -3.71
N PHE A 99 3.94 -8.00 -3.44
CA PHE A 99 2.60 -7.41 -3.33
C PHE A 99 2.50 -6.39 -2.19
N ALA A 100 3.09 -6.68 -1.02
CA ALA A 100 3.19 -5.69 0.04
C ALA A 100 3.97 -4.44 -0.43
N TYR A 101 5.13 -4.64 -1.07
CA TYR A 101 5.97 -3.56 -1.57
C TYR A 101 5.23 -2.66 -2.57
N TYR A 102 4.53 -3.27 -3.55
CA TYR A 102 3.71 -2.53 -4.51
C TYR A 102 2.49 -1.87 -3.90
N ALA A 103 1.84 -2.49 -2.91
CA ALA A 103 0.71 -1.88 -2.23
C ALA A 103 1.11 -0.54 -1.58
N MET A 104 2.25 -0.50 -0.89
CA MET A 104 2.80 0.72 -0.30
C MET A 104 3.14 1.77 -1.36
N TYR A 105 3.82 1.36 -2.45
CA TYR A 105 4.15 2.25 -3.56
C TYR A 105 2.91 2.87 -4.21
N ASN A 106 1.93 2.04 -4.60
CA ASN A 106 0.73 2.50 -5.28
C ASN A 106 -0.19 3.33 -4.37
N CYS A 107 -0.22 3.04 -3.08
CA CYS A 107 -0.90 3.86 -2.08
C CYS A 107 -0.25 5.25 -1.96
N PHE A 108 1.09 5.32 -1.93
CA PHE A 108 1.83 6.57 -1.99
C PHE A 108 1.56 7.36 -3.28
N ARG A 109 1.68 6.72 -4.44
CA ARG A 109 1.42 7.33 -5.76
C ARG A 109 0.01 7.94 -5.81
N ARG A 110 -0.99 7.22 -5.32
CA ARG A 110 -2.38 7.70 -5.28
C ARG A 110 -2.58 8.89 -4.33
N TYR A 111 -2.08 8.81 -3.10
CA TYR A 111 -2.48 9.76 -2.05
C TYR A 111 -1.48 10.88 -1.74
N ALA A 112 -0.20 10.70 -2.07
CA ALA A 112 0.82 11.72 -1.88
C ALA A 112 1.26 12.36 -3.21
N SER A 113 1.30 11.59 -4.31
CA SER A 113 1.67 12.10 -5.63
C SER A 113 0.46 12.53 -6.48
N GLY A 114 -0.75 12.07 -6.13
CA GLY A 114 -2.00 12.44 -6.81
C GLY A 114 -2.24 11.70 -8.13
N ASP A 115 -1.61 10.55 -8.33
CA ASP A 115 -1.79 9.76 -9.55
C ASP A 115 -3.13 9.02 -9.58
N ASP A 116 -3.63 8.81 -10.78
CA ASP A 116 -4.83 8.01 -11.04
C ASP A 116 -4.51 6.51 -11.03
N ILE A 117 -4.32 5.96 -9.83
CA ILE A 117 -4.16 4.53 -9.60
C ILE A 117 -5.53 3.90 -9.35
N ASP A 118 -5.87 2.82 -10.07
CA ASP A 118 -7.10 2.08 -9.87
C ASP A 118 -7.26 1.63 -8.40
N ASP A 119 -8.40 1.95 -7.79
CA ASP A 119 -8.67 1.68 -6.37
C ASP A 119 -8.51 0.18 -6.05
N TRP A 120 -8.94 -0.71 -6.95
CA TRP A 120 -8.88 -2.15 -6.70
C TRP A 120 -7.45 -2.70 -6.76
N VAL A 121 -6.54 -2.06 -7.50
CA VAL A 121 -5.14 -2.48 -7.54
C VAL A 121 -4.50 -2.42 -6.15
N ILE A 122 -4.72 -1.34 -5.42
CA ILE A 122 -4.16 -1.16 -4.08
C ILE A 122 -4.75 -2.19 -3.12
N VAL A 123 -6.08 -2.39 -3.14
CA VAL A 123 -6.76 -3.41 -2.33
C VAL A 123 -6.21 -4.80 -2.64
N ASN A 124 -6.15 -5.17 -3.93
CA ASN A 124 -5.74 -6.50 -4.35
C ASN A 124 -4.29 -6.80 -3.98
N GLN A 125 -3.39 -5.83 -4.11
CA GLN A 125 -1.99 -5.98 -3.73
C GLN A 125 -1.84 -6.09 -2.20
N ALA A 126 -2.50 -5.22 -1.43
CA ALA A 126 -2.44 -5.28 0.03
C ALA A 126 -2.99 -6.61 0.58
N LEU A 127 -4.08 -7.14 0.00
CA LEU A 127 -4.63 -8.42 0.39
C LEU A 127 -3.77 -9.62 -0.05
N SER A 128 -3.15 -9.54 -1.23
CA SER A 128 -2.25 -10.60 -1.75
C SER A 128 -0.94 -10.71 -0.96
N ALA A 129 -0.63 -9.75 -0.10
CA ALA A 129 0.46 -9.88 0.88
C ALA A 129 0.16 -10.91 1.98
N HIS A 130 -1.10 -11.34 2.12
CA HIS A 130 -1.56 -12.28 3.13
C HIS A 130 -2.02 -13.60 2.49
N HIS A 131 -2.33 -14.59 3.35
CA HIS A 131 -2.95 -15.83 2.89
C HIS A 131 -4.31 -15.57 2.24
N VAL A 132 -4.59 -16.25 1.11
CA VAL A 132 -5.81 -16.10 0.32
C VAL A 132 -7.10 -16.28 1.13
N ASP A 133 -7.08 -17.16 2.13
CA ASP A 133 -8.23 -17.45 3.00
C ASP A 133 -8.58 -16.28 3.94
N GLU A 134 -7.65 -15.35 4.16
CA GLU A 134 -7.85 -14.18 5.02
C GLU A 134 -8.33 -12.94 4.25
N ALA A 135 -8.21 -12.93 2.92
CA ALA A 135 -8.39 -11.72 2.11
C ALA A 135 -9.80 -11.12 2.27
N ALA A 136 -10.84 -11.94 2.20
CA ALA A 136 -12.22 -11.48 2.34
C ALA A 136 -12.50 -10.91 3.75
N SER A 137 -12.04 -11.61 4.79
CA SER A 137 -12.22 -11.18 6.19
C SER A 137 -11.50 -9.87 6.50
N ARG A 138 -10.28 -9.69 5.96
CA ARG A 138 -9.50 -8.46 6.11
C ARG A 138 -10.17 -7.27 5.43
N LEU A 139 -10.67 -7.45 4.20
CA LEU A 139 -11.40 -6.40 3.49
C LEU A 139 -12.69 -6.03 4.22
N SER A 140 -13.49 -7.00 4.65
CA SER A 140 -14.72 -6.73 5.42
C SER A 140 -14.42 -5.95 6.70
N ARG A 141 -13.41 -6.37 7.47
CA ARG A 141 -13.00 -5.68 8.70
C ARG A 141 -12.61 -4.22 8.43
N ALA A 142 -11.78 -3.97 7.41
CA ALA A 142 -11.39 -2.62 7.05
C ALA A 142 -12.59 -1.76 6.62
N ILE A 143 -13.54 -2.34 5.88
CA ILE A 143 -14.77 -1.64 5.50
C ILE A 143 -15.64 -1.34 6.73
N GLU A 144 -15.83 -2.27 7.65
CA GLU A 144 -16.63 -2.07 8.85
C GLU A 144 -16.04 -0.99 9.77
N GLU A 145 -14.72 -0.94 9.89
CA GLU A 145 -14.01 0.07 10.68
C GLU A 145 -14.25 1.50 10.18
N PHE A 146 -14.40 1.70 8.86
CA PHE A 146 -14.48 3.05 8.26
C PHE A 146 -15.81 3.37 7.55
N GLY A 147 -16.64 2.36 7.30
CA GLY A 147 -17.91 2.44 6.58
C GLY A 147 -19.06 3.04 7.38
N HIS A 148 -18.89 3.23 8.69
CA HIS A 148 -19.88 3.89 9.55
C HIS A 148 -19.67 5.39 9.72
N THR A 149 -18.68 6.00 9.04
CA THR A 149 -18.40 7.44 9.17
C THR A 149 -19.27 8.33 8.25
N THR A 150 -20.50 7.93 7.93
CA THR A 150 -21.47 8.74 7.20
C THR A 150 -22.87 8.60 7.81
N SER A 151 -23.07 9.16 9.00
CA SER A 151 -24.35 9.72 9.47
C SER A 151 -24.15 10.37 10.84
N ASP A 152 -23.89 11.67 10.83
CA ASP A 152 -24.41 12.59 11.85
C ASP A 152 -24.29 14.03 11.31
N GLU A 153 -25.18 14.37 10.37
CA GLU A 153 -25.64 15.76 10.26
C GLU A 153 -26.80 15.92 11.24
N PRO A 154 -26.66 16.68 12.34
CA PRO A 154 -27.83 17.19 13.03
C PRO A 154 -28.41 18.33 12.19
N HIS A 155 -29.42 18.01 11.39
CA HIS A 155 -30.47 18.97 11.06
C HIS A 155 -31.15 19.42 12.36
N THR A 156 -30.74 20.59 12.83
CA THR A 156 -31.57 21.45 13.69
C THR A 156 -31.32 22.85 13.16
N GLY A 157 -32.27 23.50 12.50
CA GLY A 157 -33.67 23.60 12.89
C GLY A 157 -33.86 25.07 13.24
N GLU A 158 -34.78 25.70 12.52
CA GLU A 158 -35.18 27.09 12.64
C GLU A 158 -35.29 27.59 14.09
N SER A 159 -34.84 28.82 14.32
CA SER A 159 -35.49 29.80 15.21
C SER A 159 -35.10 31.20 14.79
#